data_AF-A0A662EWL5-F1
#
_entry.id   AF-A0A662EWL5-F1
#
_cell.length_a   1.000
_cell.length_b   1.000
_cell.length_c   1.000
_cell.angle_alpha   90.00
_cell.angle_beta   90.00
_cell.angle_gamma   90.00
#
_symmetry.space_group_name_H-M   'P 1'
#
loop_
_entity.id
_entity.type
_entity.pdbx_description
1 polymer ?
#
loop_
_entity_poly.entity_id
_entity_poly.type
_entity_poly.pdbx_seq_one_letter_code
_entity_poly.pdbx_strand_id
1 'polypeptide(L)'
;MILRLAWRLGYKPGRVMSEVLEWIEVLAVAGALAAIIMSFVTVRMHVPTGSMIPTIDPHDSFFVDRITYYFRDPKPGDIIVFRHTEQVL
;
A
#
# COMPACT_ATOMS: atom_id res chain seq x y z
N MET A 1 -6.77 -19.24 9.62
CA MET A 1 -6.48 -18.81 11.01
C MET A 1 -7.78 -18.66 11.82
N ILE A 2 -8.84 -18.11 11.24
CA ILE A 2 -10.16 -17.84 11.80
C ILE A 2 -11.01 -19.12 11.89
N LEU A 3 -10.96 -20.02 10.91
CA LEU A 3 -11.68 -21.32 11.01
C LEU A 3 -11.19 -22.21 12.16
N ARG A 4 -9.89 -22.13 12.48
CA ARG A 4 -9.31 -22.83 13.65
C ARG A 4 -9.84 -22.26 14.97
N LEU A 5 -10.19 -20.97 14.99
CA LEU A 5 -10.84 -20.31 16.13
C LEU A 5 -12.35 -20.57 16.16
N ALA A 6 -13.01 -20.64 15.01
CA ALA A 6 -14.44 -20.99 14.90
C ALA A 6 -14.72 -22.43 15.34
N TRP A 7 -13.75 -23.35 15.16
CA TRP A 7 -13.82 -24.70 15.74
C TRP A 7 -13.86 -24.69 17.27
N ARG A 8 -13.20 -23.70 17.92
CA ARG A 8 -13.29 -23.49 19.38
C ARG A 8 -14.68 -23.07 19.84
N LEU A 9 -15.51 -22.53 18.93
CA LEU A 9 -16.91 -22.15 19.16
C LEU A 9 -17.91 -23.25 18.77
N GLY A 10 -17.44 -24.45 18.41
CA GLY A 10 -18.30 -25.60 18.10
C GLY A 10 -18.89 -25.60 16.68
N TYR A 11 -18.44 -24.70 15.80
CA TYR A 11 -18.93 -24.62 14.43
C TYR A 11 -18.20 -25.61 13.51
N LYS A 12 -18.94 -26.55 12.91
CA LYS A 12 -18.42 -27.56 11.96
C LYS A 12 -19.03 -27.33 10.57
N PRO A 13 -18.44 -26.46 9.73
CA PRO A 13 -18.91 -26.27 8.36
C PRO A 13 -18.67 -27.55 7.54
N GLY A 14 -19.54 -27.82 6.57
CA GLY A 14 -19.33 -28.92 5.61
C GLY A 14 -18.08 -28.71 4.75
N ARG A 15 -17.55 -29.79 4.16
CA ARG A 15 -16.24 -29.82 3.45
C ARG A 15 -16.04 -28.68 2.44
N VAL A 16 -17.05 -28.41 1.61
CA VAL A 16 -16.98 -27.35 0.60
C VAL A 16 -17.00 -25.96 1.24
N MET A 17 -17.83 -25.77 2.29
CA MET A 17 -17.94 -24.49 2.99
C MET A 17 -16.65 -24.15 3.74
N SER A 18 -15.98 -25.14 4.34
CA SER A 18 -14.67 -24.91 4.98
C SER A 18 -13.62 -24.47 3.98
N GLU A 19 -13.53 -25.12 2.82
CA GLU A 19 -12.55 -24.77 1.79
C GLU A 19 -12.77 -23.32 1.29
N VAL A 20 -14.02 -22.96 0.99
CA VAL A 20 -14.37 -21.59 0.56
C VAL A 20 -14.02 -20.56 1.62
N LEU A 21 -14.35 -20.82 2.89
CA LEU A 21 -14.05 -19.91 3.99
C LEU A 21 -12.54 -19.75 4.24
N GLU A 22 -11.74 -20.80 4.05
CA GLU A 22 -10.27 -20.69 4.14
C GLU A 22 -9.72 -19.78 3.06
N TRP A 23 -10.16 -19.94 1.81
CA TRP A 23 -9.72 -19.07 0.71
C TRP A 23 -10.14 -17.62 0.91
N ILE A 24 -11.38 -17.38 1.34
CA ILE A 24 -11.87 -16.03 1.65
C ILE A 24 -11.04 -15.40 2.75
N GLU A 25 -10.71 -16.14 3.80
CA GLU A 25 -9.87 -15.64 4.88
C GLU A 25 -8.49 -15.23 4.37
N VAL A 26 -7.85 -16.06 3.55
CA VAL A 26 -6.52 -15.74 2.98
C VAL A 26 -6.59 -14.47 2.13
N LEU A 27 -7.60 -14.34 1.28
CA LEU A 27 -7.81 -13.16 0.46
C LEU A 27 -8.10 -11.91 1.30
N ALA A 28 -8.90 -12.04 2.36
CA ALA A 28 -9.21 -10.95 3.27
C ALA A 28 -7.95 -10.44 3.99
N VAL A 29 -7.11 -11.34 4.51
CA VAL A 29 -5.86 -10.97 5.16
C VAL A 29 -4.88 -10.33 4.18
N ALA A 30 -4.73 -10.90 2.98
CA ALA A 30 -3.87 -10.34 1.94
C ALA A 30 -4.35 -8.93 1.51
N GLY A 31 -5.65 -8.76 1.29
CA GLY A 31 -6.25 -7.48 0.94
C GLY A 31 -6.12 -6.44 2.04
N ALA A 32 -6.31 -6.83 3.31
CA ALA A 32 -6.11 -5.94 4.46
C ALA A 32 -4.66 -5.47 4.57
N LEU A 33 -3.69 -6.40 4.44
CA LEU A 33 -2.27 -6.05 4.44
C LEU A 33 -1.92 -5.12 3.27
N ALA A 34 -2.40 -5.41 2.06
CA ALA A 34 -2.18 -4.57 0.90
C ALA A 34 -2.76 -3.16 1.10
N ALA A 35 -3.98 -3.05 1.63
CA ALA A 35 -4.63 -1.76 1.91
C ALA A 35 -3.84 -0.94 2.93
N ILE A 36 -3.32 -1.57 3.99
CA ILE A 36 -2.48 -0.88 4.99
C ILE A 36 -1.18 -0.38 4.34
N ILE A 37 -0.49 -1.23 3.57
CA ILE A 37 0.76 -0.86 2.92
C ILE A 37 0.55 0.28 1.91
N MET A 38 -0.48 0.18 1.06
CA MET A 38 -0.80 1.21 0.06
C MET A 38 -1.34 2.51 0.67
N SER A 39 -1.95 2.48 1.85
CA SER A 39 -2.47 3.69 2.51
C SER A 39 -1.37 4.44 3.27
N PHE A 40 -0.47 3.71 3.92
CA PHE A 40 0.46 4.30 4.89
C PHE A 40 1.92 4.28 4.46
N VAL A 41 2.36 3.24 3.75
CA VAL A 41 3.78 3.06 3.41
C VAL A 41 4.10 3.71 2.07
N THR A 42 3.32 3.41 1.03
CA THR A 42 3.64 3.83 -0.32
C THR A 42 2.46 4.40 -1.08
N VAL A 43 2.68 5.44 -1.87
CA VAL A 43 1.66 6.03 -2.76
C VAL A 43 2.09 5.89 -4.20
N ARG A 44 1.17 5.42 -5.06
CA ARG A 44 1.36 5.43 -6.51
C ARG A 44 1.15 6.85 -7.02
N MET A 45 2.20 7.43 -7.57
CA MET A 45 2.16 8.75 -8.21
C MET A 45 2.31 8.59 -9.72
N HIS A 46 1.57 9.41 -10.47
CA HIS A 46 1.69 9.55 -11.92
C HIS A 46 2.32 10.92 -12.21
N VAL A 47 3.31 10.96 -13.09
CA VAL A 47 4.00 12.22 -13.44
C VAL A 47 3.38 12.85 -14.68
N PRO A 48 2.78 14.05 -14.55
CA PRO A 48 2.12 14.72 -15.67
C PRO A 48 3.08 15.60 -16.50
N THR A 49 4.30 15.87 -16.03
CA THR A 49 5.22 16.84 -16.64
C THR A 49 6.60 16.26 -16.92
N GLY A 50 7.27 16.77 -17.96
CA GLY A 50 8.64 16.36 -18.34
C GLY A 50 9.76 17.14 -17.67
N SER A 51 9.53 17.72 -16.49
CA SER A 51 10.55 18.55 -15.82
C SER A 51 11.75 17.75 -15.30
N MET A 52 11.64 16.43 -15.22
CA MET A 52 12.67 15.53 -14.71
C MET A 52 13.31 14.66 -15.81
N ILE A 53 13.15 14.99 -17.08
CA ILE A 53 13.83 14.29 -18.18
C ILE A 53 15.36 14.50 -18.06
N PRO A 54 16.19 13.45 -18.21
CA PRO A 54 15.87 12.08 -18.62
C PRO A 54 15.66 11.09 -17.46
N THR A 55 15.57 11.57 -16.22
CA THR A 55 15.46 10.68 -15.03
C THR A 55 14.06 10.09 -14.89
N ILE A 56 13.02 10.87 -15.18
CA ILE A 56 11.61 10.45 -15.15
C ILE A 56 10.94 11.00 -16.40
N ASP A 57 10.32 10.11 -17.19
CA ASP A 57 9.59 10.49 -18.37
C ASP A 57 8.13 10.84 -18.05
N PRO A 58 7.50 11.73 -18.84
CA PRO A 58 6.07 11.97 -18.74
C PRO A 58 5.29 10.66 -18.86
N HIS A 59 4.25 10.53 -18.05
CA HIS A 59 3.37 9.36 -17.94
C HIS A 59 3.90 8.16 -17.17
N ASP A 60 5.12 8.22 -16.65
CA ASP A 60 5.62 7.19 -15.75
C ASP A 60 4.81 7.14 -14.44
N SER A 61 4.71 5.91 -13.91
CA SER A 61 4.08 5.64 -12.63
C SER A 61 5.08 5.00 -11.69
N PHE A 62 5.26 5.58 -10.50
CA PHE A 62 6.16 5.04 -9.49
C PHE A 62 5.52 5.04 -8.11
N PHE A 63 6.11 4.24 -7.24
CA PHE A 63 5.76 4.12 -5.84
C PHE A 63 6.68 5.03 -5.02
N VAL A 64 6.10 5.98 -4.30
CA VAL A 64 6.84 6.88 -3.42
C VAL A 64 6.77 6.32 -2.00
N ASP A 65 7.90 6.25 -1.32
CA ASP A 65 7.93 5.94 0.11
C ASP A 65 7.56 7.17 0.95
N ARG A 66 6.56 7.05 1.81
CA ARG A 66 6.16 8.10 2.74
C ARG A 66 6.91 8.03 4.07
N ILE A 67 7.46 6.88 4.44
CA ILE A 67 7.88 6.60 5.81
C ILE A 67 9.29 7.14 6.09
N THR A 68 10.21 6.98 5.14
CA THR A 68 11.63 7.32 5.36
C THR A 68 11.82 8.75 5.87
N TYR A 69 11.11 9.73 5.29
CA TYR A 69 11.28 11.15 5.65
C TYR A 69 10.58 11.55 6.96
N TYR A 70 9.90 10.64 7.65
CA TYR A 70 9.50 10.84 9.06
C TYR A 70 10.64 10.55 10.04
N PHE A 71 11.64 9.76 9.63
CA PHE A 71 12.73 9.29 10.52
C PHE A 71 14.10 9.82 10.14
N ARG A 72 14.29 10.25 8.88
CA ARG A 72 15.53 10.89 8.43
C ARG A 72 15.26 12.13 7.60
N ASP A 73 16.17 13.08 7.66
CA ASP A 73 16.17 14.22 6.76
C ASP A 73 16.54 13.81 5.32
N PRO A 74 16.05 14.56 4.31
CA PRO A 74 16.44 14.38 2.92
C PRO A 74 17.91 14.71 2.70
N LYS A 75 18.57 13.93 1.85
CA LYS A 75 19.98 14.10 1.50
C LYS A 75 20.13 14.65 0.08
N PRO A 76 21.25 15.33 -0.23
CA PRO A 76 21.54 15.73 -1.60
C PRO A 76 21.50 14.52 -2.54
N GLY A 77 20.73 14.63 -3.63
CA GLY A 77 20.48 13.54 -4.59
C GLY A 77 19.17 12.76 -4.38
N ASP A 78 18.48 12.96 -3.26
CA ASP A 78 17.16 12.35 -3.03
C ASP A 78 16.08 13.01 -3.91
N ILE A 79 15.24 12.20 -4.55
CA ILE A 79 14.01 12.65 -5.23
C ILE A 79 12.88 12.61 -4.20
N ILE A 80 12.32 13.77 -3.88
CA ILE A 80 11.27 13.90 -2.86
C ILE A 80 10.00 14.52 -3.45
N VAL A 81 8.86 14.07 -2.94
CA VAL A 81 7.55 14.64 -3.25
C VAL A 81 7.08 15.43 -2.04
N PHE A 82 6.78 16.70 -2.23
CA PHE A 82 6.24 17.57 -1.20
C PHE A 82 4.95 18.23 -1.68
N ARG A 83 4.12 18.70 -0.74
CA ARG A 83 2.93 19.46 -1.06
C ARG A 83 3.34 20.88 -1.44
N HIS A 84 2.98 21.30 -2.63
CA HIS A 84 3.15 22.69 -3.06
C HIS A 84 2.10 23.56 -2.37
N THR A 85 2.53 24.49 -1.52
CA THR A 85 1.67 25.53 -0.95
C THR A 85 1.73 26.75 -1.86
N GLU A 86 0.65 27.01 -2.60
CA GLU A 86 0.41 28.25 -3.36
C GLU A 86 0.03 29.41 -2.40
N GLN A 87 0.88 29.71 -1.42
CA GLN A 87 0.69 30.86 -0.54
C GLN A 87 2.02 31.54 -0.27
N VAL A 88 2.43 32.35 -1.24
CA VAL A 88 3.26 33.53 -0.96
C VAL A 88 2.30 34.71 -1.07
N LEU A 89 1.88 35.24 0.08
CA LEU A 89 1.26 36.57 0.17
C LEU A 89 2.36 37.63 0.00
#